data_AF-A0A2G5VBK3-F1
#
_entry.id   AF-A0A2G5VBK3-F1
#
_cell.length_a   1.000
_cell.length_b   1.000
_cell.length_c   1.000
_cell.angle_alpha   90.00
_cell.angle_beta   90.00
_cell.angle_gamma   90.00
#
_symmetry.space_group_name_H-M   'P 1'
#
loop_
_entity.id
_entity.type
_entity.pdbx_description
1 polymer ?
#
loop_
_entity_poly.entity_id
_entity_poly.type
_entity_poly.pdbx_seq_one_letter_code
_entity_poly.pdbx_strand_id
1 'polypeptide(L)'
;MATNEEVEQGVRIEQEHTVIIGNNQIIETVTAGTGKVTGRDAATNTDLLIEIREENQQKLDELSNRLKSIEASISKILKSNEDPQKSKAGSKKESIDESIAHSSNTVNVTSKTIKRFQLNHVFEDVANFNENEKYYSEWEEHYNVKWRMSVLHSNDHLLFLVYCDPIAPRDKWSIGTKLEFKVVGGNRKVITRTWDFCYGTHRYFGFKKFQDWKEMKKFYLVDGNLTVEASVTIVETTGLGKEKIRVFDESQKDVSDVILVVRDTKFYVSKMFLASQSSVFKALLLGNFSESKQSEVTLNGIDPDDFHYFLEVLYGESAIDDSNVDDIALLADMYDTPMVLRRCEEFLLKESKETVEVKLEIATQYNLENLREKCRSQIRATVVPKNISGPKNRKVTKKNPLRKLLCF
;
A
#
# COMPACT_ATOMS: atom_id res chain seq x y z
N MET A 1 30.88 -23.13 35.18
CA MET A 1 30.56 -23.84 33.93
C MET A 1 29.54 -22.99 33.19
N ALA A 2 29.98 -22.41 32.07
CA ALA A 2 29.23 -21.80 30.97
C ALA A 2 28.00 -22.62 30.56
N THR A 3 26.94 -22.16 29.87
CA THR A 3 26.45 -20.92 29.21
C THR A 3 24.95 -21.23 28.92
N ASN A 4 24.03 -20.27 28.77
CA ASN A 4 23.70 -19.65 27.49
C ASN A 4 22.75 -18.46 27.76
N GLU A 5 23.25 -17.27 27.45
CA GLU A 5 22.46 -16.21 26.83
C GLU A 5 21.97 -16.73 25.48
N GLU A 6 20.66 -16.71 25.24
CA GLU A 6 20.11 -16.72 23.88
C GLU A 6 19.23 -15.47 23.70
N VAL A 7 19.51 -14.81 22.59
CA VAL A 7 19.07 -13.49 22.17
C VAL A 7 17.61 -13.55 21.70
N GLU A 8 16.64 -13.12 22.51
CA GLU A 8 15.24 -12.92 22.10
C GLU A 8 15.07 -11.55 21.40
N GLN A 9 15.64 -11.38 20.20
CA GLN A 9 15.42 -10.18 19.37
C GLN A 9 14.22 -10.35 18.42
N GLY A 10 13.02 -10.51 18.99
CA GLY A 10 11.75 -10.44 18.23
C GLY A 10 10.53 -10.11 19.09
N VAL A 11 10.69 -10.03 20.41
CA VAL A 11 9.59 -9.84 21.33
C VAL A 11 10.05 -8.97 22.49
N ARG A 12 9.45 -7.78 22.63
CA ARG A 12 9.92 -6.77 23.58
C ARG A 12 9.14 -6.80 24.90
N ILE A 13 9.87 -6.58 26.00
CA ILE A 13 9.36 -6.41 27.36
C ILE A 13 9.69 -4.98 27.78
N GLU A 14 8.72 -4.05 27.74
CA GLU A 14 8.79 -2.80 28.50
C GLU A 14 7.41 -2.09 28.53
N GLN A 15 7.15 -1.40 29.65
CA GLN A 15 5.97 -0.58 29.95
C GLN A 15 6.25 0.90 29.65
N GLU A 16 5.16 1.67 29.54
CA GLU A 16 5.02 3.14 29.28
C GLU A 16 4.89 3.50 27.78
N HIS A 17 3.83 4.15 27.27
CA HIS A 17 2.73 4.94 27.85
C HIS A 17 1.36 4.42 27.39
N THR A 18 0.38 4.33 28.29
CA THR A 18 -1.04 4.28 27.89
C THR A 18 -1.48 5.70 27.55
N VAL A 19 -1.71 6.00 26.28
CA VAL A 19 -2.39 7.24 25.88
C VAL A 19 -3.89 7.03 26.07
N ILE A 20 -4.43 7.52 27.19
CA ILE A 20 -5.88 7.72 27.33
C ILE A 20 -6.20 9.03 26.61
N ILE A 21 -6.78 8.94 25.40
CA ILE A 21 -7.32 10.14 24.73
C ILE A 21 -8.65 10.49 25.40
N GLY A 22 -8.56 11.20 26.52
CA GLY A 22 -9.58 12.13 26.98
C GLY A 22 -9.22 13.50 26.41
N ASN A 23 -10.16 14.12 25.71
CA ASN A 23 -9.96 15.35 24.95
C ASN A 23 -9.17 16.45 25.70
N ASN A 24 -8.28 17.09 24.92
CA ASN A 24 -7.50 18.31 25.19
C ASN A 24 -6.41 18.23 26.27
N GLN A 25 -5.18 17.90 25.85
CA GLN A 25 -3.99 18.76 26.02
C GLN A 25 -2.76 18.10 25.35
N ILE A 26 -2.00 18.92 24.62
CA ILE A 26 -0.78 18.56 23.88
C ILE A 26 0.38 18.37 24.87
N ILE A 27 1.07 17.22 24.87
CA ILE A 27 2.48 17.13 25.28
C ILE A 27 3.20 16.08 24.41
N GLU A 28 4.22 16.53 23.66
CA GLU A 28 5.23 15.72 23.01
C GLU A 28 6.27 15.20 24.01
N THR A 29 6.77 14.00 23.69
CA THR A 29 7.79 13.18 24.34
C THR A 29 9.18 13.83 24.40
N VAL A 30 9.82 13.81 25.57
CA VAL A 30 11.26 14.09 25.75
C VAL A 30 12.03 12.77 25.72
N THR A 31 12.92 12.60 24.74
CA THR A 31 13.95 11.54 24.73
C THR A 31 15.17 12.02 25.52
N ALA A 32 15.40 11.44 26.70
CA ALA A 32 16.65 11.65 27.45
C ALA A 32 17.60 10.46 27.22
N GLY A 33 18.73 10.76 26.56
CA GLY A 33 19.89 9.90 26.48
C GLY A 33 20.52 9.67 27.86
N THR A 34 21.27 8.58 27.93
CA THR A 34 21.97 8.04 29.10
C THR A 34 22.82 9.08 29.85
N GLY A 35 22.39 9.42 31.07
CA GLY A 35 23.17 10.27 31.98
C GLY A 35 22.61 10.24 33.40
N LYS A 36 23.38 9.72 34.33
CA LYS A 36 23.07 9.65 35.77
C LYS A 36 22.89 11.08 36.32
N VAL A 37 21.72 11.42 36.86
CA VAL A 37 21.50 12.74 37.50
C VAL A 37 20.88 12.59 38.89
N THR A 38 21.70 12.95 39.88
CA THR A 38 21.31 13.38 41.23
C THR A 38 20.73 14.79 41.17
N GLY A 39 19.69 15.09 41.97
CA GLY A 39 18.78 16.24 41.77
C GLY A 39 19.30 17.68 41.96
N ARG A 40 18.34 18.63 41.78
CA ARG A 40 18.38 20.12 41.66
C ARG A 40 18.39 20.61 40.18
N ASP A 41 17.65 21.62 39.68
CA ASP A 41 16.88 22.77 40.21
C ASP A 41 15.74 23.13 39.22
N ALA A 42 14.67 23.80 39.69
CA ALA A 42 13.50 24.17 38.87
C ALA A 42 13.69 25.39 37.94
N ALA A 43 14.82 26.09 38.03
CA ALA A 43 15.08 27.34 37.31
C ALA A 43 15.64 27.14 35.88
N THR A 44 16.26 26.00 35.57
CA THR A 44 16.86 25.72 34.25
C THR A 44 15.85 25.21 33.22
N ASN A 45 14.71 24.67 33.66
CA ASN A 45 13.65 24.22 32.74
C ASN A 45 12.90 25.38 32.09
N THR A 46 12.88 26.58 32.69
CA THR A 46 12.12 27.71 32.16
C THR A 46 12.82 28.36 30.95
N ASP A 47 14.15 28.45 30.98
CA ASP A 47 14.94 29.00 29.87
C ASP A 47 14.93 28.07 28.65
N LEU A 48 15.04 26.75 28.86
CA LEU A 48 14.92 25.75 27.77
C LEU A 48 13.54 25.77 27.11
N LEU A 49 12.46 26.00 27.88
CA LEU A 49 11.11 26.12 27.33
C LEU A 49 10.92 27.40 26.49
N ILE A 50 11.65 28.47 26.82
CA ILE A 50 11.62 29.71 26.05
C ILE A 50 12.34 29.51 24.71
N GLU A 51 13.52 28.90 24.71
CA GLU A 51 14.28 28.61 23.47
C GLU A 51 13.50 27.67 22.51
N ILE A 52 12.88 26.61 23.04
CA ILE A 52 12.04 25.69 22.24
C ILE A 52 10.83 26.43 21.65
N ARG A 53 10.21 27.33 22.42
CA ARG A 53 9.08 28.13 21.96
C ARG A 53 9.49 29.09 20.84
N GLU A 54 10.66 29.70 20.95
CA GLU A 54 11.20 30.61 19.93
C GLU A 54 11.57 29.86 18.64
N GLU A 55 12.23 28.71 18.73
CA GLU A 55 12.50 27.86 17.55
C GLU A 55 11.22 27.41 16.85
N ASN A 56 10.20 27.00 17.61
CA ASN A 56 8.93 26.56 17.05
C ASN A 56 8.16 27.72 16.40
N GLN A 57 8.25 28.93 16.97
CA GLN A 57 7.67 30.12 16.35
C GLN A 57 8.36 30.46 15.03
N GLN A 58 9.70 30.38 14.99
CA GLN A 58 10.46 30.59 13.74
C GLN A 58 10.09 29.56 12.66
N LYS A 59 9.96 28.28 13.02
CA LYS A 59 9.50 27.23 12.08
C LYS A 59 8.07 27.46 11.59
N LEU A 60 7.19 27.97 12.45
CA LEU A 60 5.81 28.30 12.08
C LEU A 60 5.76 29.47 11.09
N ASP A 61 6.59 30.49 11.32
CA ASP A 61 6.69 31.66 10.45
C ASP A 61 7.29 31.29 9.08
N GLU A 62 8.31 30.42 9.06
CA GLU A 62 8.89 29.82 7.85
C GLU A 62 7.81 29.08 7.03
N LEU A 63 7.02 28.23 7.68
CA LEU A 63 5.91 27.50 7.03
C LEU A 63 4.83 28.44 6.51
N SER A 64 4.49 29.50 7.26
CA SER A 64 3.52 30.51 6.83
C SER A 64 3.99 31.26 5.58
N ASN A 65 5.27 31.61 5.52
CA ASN A 65 5.86 32.28 4.36
C ASN A 65 5.90 31.37 3.12
N ARG A 66 6.21 30.08 3.31
CA ARG A 66 6.13 29.08 2.22
C ARG A 66 4.70 28.92 1.72
N LEU A 67 3.71 28.88 2.61
CA LEU A 67 2.30 28.80 2.23
C LEU A 67 1.88 30.01 1.38
N LYS A 68 2.22 31.23 1.80
CA LYS A 68 1.97 32.45 1.02
C LYS A 68 2.65 32.42 -0.36
N SER A 69 3.87 31.91 -0.45
CA SER A 69 4.58 31.75 -1.72
C SER A 69 3.88 30.76 -2.65
N ILE A 70 3.36 29.66 -2.09
CA ILE A 70 2.59 28.66 -2.85
C ILE A 70 1.26 29.27 -3.32
N GLU A 71 0.53 29.97 -2.46
CA GLU A 71 -0.72 30.66 -2.82
C GLU A 71 -0.51 31.71 -3.93
N ALA A 72 0.59 32.47 -3.88
CA ALA A 72 0.97 33.40 -4.93
C ALA A 72 1.30 32.70 -6.25
N SER A 73 1.89 31.50 -6.18
CA SER A 73 2.23 30.68 -7.35
C SER A 73 0.97 30.07 -7.97
N ILE A 74 0.03 29.58 -7.16
CA ILE A 74 -1.29 29.10 -7.60
C ILE A 74 -2.08 30.24 -8.24
N SER A 75 -2.06 31.44 -7.65
CA SER A 75 -2.73 32.63 -8.21
C SER A 75 -2.16 33.05 -9.56
N LYS A 76 -0.85 32.86 -9.80
CA LYS A 76 -0.22 33.10 -11.11
C LYS A 76 -0.65 32.06 -12.15
N ILE A 77 -0.74 30.78 -11.76
CA ILE A 77 -1.21 29.69 -12.63
C ILE A 77 -2.67 29.90 -13.04
N LEU A 78 -3.52 30.36 -12.12
CA LEU A 78 -4.92 30.65 -12.41
C LEU A 78 -5.07 31.84 -13.37
N LYS A 79 -4.21 32.86 -13.26
CA LYS A 79 -4.20 34.01 -14.19
C LYS A 79 -3.63 33.68 -15.57
N SER A 80 -2.77 32.67 -15.70
CA SER A 80 -2.26 32.23 -17.01
C SER A 80 -3.23 31.35 -17.81
N ASN A 81 -4.34 30.93 -17.20
CA ASN A 81 -5.34 30.04 -17.83
C ASN A 81 -6.61 30.79 -18.30
N GLU A 82 -6.70 32.11 -18.10
CA GLU A 82 -7.75 32.95 -18.68
C GLU A 82 -7.20 33.79 -19.85
N ASP A 83 -6.98 33.18 -21.02
CA ASP A 83 -7.01 33.94 -22.28
C ASP A 83 -7.26 33.01 -23.51
N PRO A 84 -8.50 32.96 -24.05
CA PRO A 84 -8.77 32.33 -25.33
C PRO A 84 -8.81 33.36 -26.48
N GLN A 85 -7.74 33.34 -27.28
CA GLN A 85 -7.63 33.67 -28.72
C GLN A 85 -8.06 35.05 -29.26
N LYS A 86 -7.11 35.72 -29.96
CA LYS A 86 -7.36 36.29 -31.30
C LYS A 86 -6.11 36.47 -32.20
N SER A 87 -6.11 35.71 -33.30
CA SER A 87 -5.76 36.04 -34.70
C SER A 87 -4.36 36.49 -35.18
N LYS A 88 -3.81 35.63 -36.07
CA LYS A 88 -3.27 35.85 -37.44
C LYS A 88 -2.00 36.69 -37.73
N ALA A 89 -1.05 35.96 -38.35
CA ALA A 89 -0.28 36.22 -39.59
C ALA A 89 0.94 37.19 -39.60
N GLY A 90 2.09 36.66 -40.06
CA GLY A 90 3.00 37.36 -41.00
C GLY A 90 4.48 37.61 -40.62
N SER A 91 5.39 36.79 -41.17
CA SER A 91 6.72 37.12 -41.75
C SER A 91 7.90 37.71 -40.93
N LYS A 92 9.02 36.94 -40.97
CA LYS A 92 10.47 37.25 -41.10
C LYS A 92 11.33 37.78 -39.92
N LYS A 93 12.46 37.06 -39.70
CA LYS A 93 13.88 37.41 -39.35
C LYS A 93 14.11 38.57 -38.35
N GLU A 94 15.00 38.49 -37.35
CA GLU A 94 16.37 37.95 -37.28
C GLU A 94 16.80 37.76 -35.79
N SER A 95 17.99 37.20 -35.61
CA SER A 95 18.72 36.74 -34.40
C SER A 95 18.78 37.67 -33.17
N ILE A 96 18.94 37.08 -31.97
CA ILE A 96 20.01 37.37 -30.98
C ILE A 96 20.06 36.27 -29.90
N ASP A 97 21.26 36.17 -29.35
CA ASP A 97 21.97 35.22 -28.50
C ASP A 97 21.42 34.92 -27.08
N GLU A 98 21.99 33.84 -26.53
CA GLU A 98 21.95 33.24 -25.18
C GLU A 98 21.45 34.05 -23.97
N SER A 99 20.62 33.41 -23.12
CA SER A 99 21.00 33.11 -21.72
C SER A 99 19.95 32.24 -21.00
N ILE A 100 20.36 31.02 -20.68
CA ILE A 100 20.04 30.20 -19.50
C ILE A 100 18.74 30.53 -18.74
N ALA A 101 17.78 29.61 -18.83
CA ALA A 101 16.96 29.19 -17.69
C ALA A 101 16.62 27.70 -17.86
N HIS A 102 17.33 26.85 -17.10
CA HIS A 102 16.97 25.45 -16.93
C HIS A 102 15.58 25.35 -16.30
N SER A 103 14.56 25.16 -17.15
CA SER A 103 13.26 24.67 -16.70
C SER A 103 13.29 23.15 -16.82
N SER A 104 13.87 22.49 -15.81
CA SER A 104 13.55 21.10 -15.55
C SER A 104 12.07 21.04 -15.19
N ASN A 105 11.22 20.81 -16.18
CA ASN A 105 9.83 20.41 -15.94
C ASN A 105 9.86 18.97 -15.44
N THR A 106 10.22 18.81 -14.18
CA THR A 106 9.95 17.59 -13.42
C THR A 106 8.46 17.33 -13.49
N VAL A 107 8.12 16.25 -14.20
CA VAL A 107 6.80 15.62 -14.19
C VAL A 107 6.33 15.57 -12.74
N ASN A 108 5.13 16.10 -12.53
CA ASN A 108 4.48 16.21 -11.23
C ASN A 108 4.63 14.91 -10.44
N VAL A 109 5.11 15.05 -9.20
CA VAL A 109 5.21 14.04 -8.17
C VAL A 109 3.90 13.24 -8.10
N THR A 110 3.89 12.06 -8.71
CA THR A 110 2.95 11.01 -8.38
C THR A 110 3.33 10.51 -6.99
N SER A 111 2.36 10.56 -6.09
CA SER A 111 2.48 10.09 -4.71
C SER A 111 3.08 8.69 -4.72
N LYS A 112 4.17 8.49 -3.96
CA LYS A 112 4.74 7.17 -3.67
C LYS A 112 3.58 6.20 -3.43
N THR A 113 3.45 5.12 -4.21
CA THR A 113 2.50 4.04 -3.90
C THR A 113 2.96 3.42 -2.59
N ILE A 114 2.42 3.92 -1.49
CA ILE A 114 2.74 3.40 -0.15
C ILE A 114 2.02 2.06 -0.05
N LYS A 115 2.79 0.96 -0.17
CA LYS A 115 2.30 -0.41 0.04
C LYS A 115 1.84 -0.53 1.50
N ARG A 116 0.53 -0.48 1.73
CA ARG A 116 -0.09 -0.51 3.07
C ARG A 116 -1.36 -1.35 3.06
N PHE A 117 -1.60 -2.03 4.17
CA PHE A 117 -2.80 -2.83 4.37
C PHE A 117 -3.14 -2.91 5.86
N GLN A 118 -4.34 -3.37 6.18
CA GLN A 118 -4.80 -3.54 7.55
C GLN A 118 -5.35 -4.94 7.74
N LEU A 119 -4.83 -5.64 8.74
CA LEU A 119 -5.38 -6.90 9.22
C LEU A 119 -6.40 -6.60 10.32
N ASN A 120 -7.57 -7.24 10.25
CA ASN A 120 -8.64 -7.05 11.23
C ASN A 120 -9.14 -8.41 11.71
N HIS A 121 -9.28 -8.60 13.03
CA HIS A 121 -9.79 -9.86 13.57
C HIS A 121 -10.53 -9.67 14.89
N VAL A 122 -11.55 -10.50 15.11
CA VAL A 122 -12.27 -10.61 16.37
C VAL A 122 -11.99 -11.99 16.95
N PHE A 123 -11.22 -12.02 18.03
CA PHE A 123 -10.98 -13.26 18.78
C PHE A 123 -12.17 -13.53 19.70
N GLU A 124 -12.81 -14.68 19.51
CA GLU A 124 -13.99 -15.09 20.27
C GLU A 124 -13.61 -15.70 21.62
N ASP A 125 -14.47 -15.50 22.62
CA ASP A 125 -14.38 -16.11 23.96
C ASP A 125 -13.03 -15.91 24.67
N VAL A 126 -12.41 -14.75 24.46
CA VAL A 126 -11.10 -14.38 25.02
C VAL A 126 -11.12 -14.34 26.55
N ALA A 127 -12.30 -14.12 27.14
CA ALA A 127 -12.50 -14.19 28.58
C ALA A 127 -12.07 -15.54 29.19
N ASN A 128 -12.17 -16.62 28.40
CA ASN A 128 -11.92 -18.01 28.79
C ASN A 128 -10.64 -18.61 28.18
N PHE A 129 -9.77 -17.80 27.58
CA PHE A 129 -8.50 -18.28 27.03
C PHE A 129 -7.64 -18.98 28.08
N ASN A 130 -7.06 -20.11 27.67
CA ASN A 130 -6.07 -20.80 28.47
C ASN A 130 -4.76 -19.99 28.53
N GLU A 131 -4.09 -20.04 29.67
CA GLU A 131 -2.80 -19.38 29.80
C GLU A 131 -1.74 -20.09 28.94
N ASN A 132 -0.90 -19.29 28.29
CA ASN A 132 0.17 -19.70 27.37
C ASN A 132 -0.28 -20.42 26.10
N GLU A 133 -1.57 -20.39 25.77
CA GLU A 133 -2.10 -20.88 24.50
C GLU A 133 -2.19 -19.75 23.46
N LYS A 134 -1.76 -20.03 22.22
CA LYS A 134 -1.75 -19.06 21.11
C LYS A 134 -2.98 -19.23 20.24
N TYR A 135 -3.71 -18.14 20.03
CA TYR A 135 -4.86 -18.07 19.15
C TYR A 135 -4.51 -17.21 17.94
N TYR A 136 -4.83 -17.66 16.73
CA TYR A 136 -4.41 -17.04 15.48
C TYR A 136 -5.60 -16.55 14.66
N SER A 137 -5.42 -15.45 13.94
CA SER A 137 -6.29 -15.11 12.82
C SER A 137 -5.99 -15.99 11.62
N GLU A 138 -6.87 -15.94 10.63
CA GLU A 138 -6.61 -16.48 9.29
C GLU A 138 -5.40 -15.78 8.64
N TRP A 139 -4.82 -16.45 7.66
CA TRP A 139 -3.78 -15.87 6.81
C TRP A 139 -4.41 -14.98 5.74
N GLU A 140 -3.84 -13.80 5.57
CA GLU A 140 -4.16 -12.88 4.47
C GLU A 140 -2.91 -12.67 3.60
N GLU A 141 -3.07 -12.72 2.28
CA GLU A 141 -1.97 -12.50 1.33
C GLU A 141 -1.90 -11.03 0.93
N HIS A 142 -0.76 -10.39 1.21
CA HIS A 142 -0.50 -8.99 0.85
C HIS A 142 0.95 -8.87 0.36
N TYR A 143 1.15 -8.33 -0.84
CA TYR A 143 2.47 -8.02 -1.42
C TYR A 143 3.45 -9.22 -1.42
N ASN A 144 2.98 -10.38 -1.91
CA ASN A 144 3.74 -11.64 -1.96
C ASN A 144 4.18 -12.21 -0.59
N VAL A 145 3.44 -11.87 0.46
CA VAL A 145 3.69 -12.32 1.83
C VAL A 145 2.37 -12.68 2.48
N LYS A 146 2.34 -13.81 3.20
CA LYS A 146 1.22 -14.18 4.06
C LYS A 146 1.36 -13.48 5.40
N TRP A 147 0.30 -12.87 5.89
CA TRP A 147 0.26 -12.18 7.16
C TRP A 147 -0.85 -12.75 8.04
N ARG A 148 -0.59 -12.81 9.35
CA ARG A 148 -1.64 -13.13 10.33
C ARG A 148 -1.30 -12.52 11.68
N MET A 149 -2.32 -12.41 12.51
CA MET A 149 -2.20 -11.97 13.89
C MET A 149 -2.28 -13.15 14.85
N SER A 150 -1.68 -13.01 16.03
CA SER A 150 -1.98 -13.90 17.14
C SER A 150 -2.06 -13.13 18.45
N VAL A 151 -2.88 -13.67 19.35
CA VAL A 151 -2.96 -13.22 20.73
C VAL A 151 -2.74 -14.39 21.67
N LEU A 152 -2.19 -14.12 22.85
CA LEU A 152 -2.17 -15.08 23.94
C LEU A 152 -2.28 -14.40 25.30
N HIS A 153 -2.79 -15.13 26.28
CA HIS A 153 -2.67 -14.78 27.69
C HIS A 153 -1.36 -15.35 28.24
N SER A 154 -0.51 -14.52 28.84
CA SER A 154 0.69 -15.03 29.53
C SER A 154 1.13 -14.04 30.61
N ASN A 155 1.43 -14.55 31.81
CA ASN A 155 1.95 -13.73 32.93
C ASN A 155 1.07 -12.49 33.21
N ASP A 156 -0.25 -12.69 33.31
CA ASP A 156 -1.26 -11.65 33.53
C ASP A 156 -1.29 -10.54 32.46
N HIS A 157 -0.77 -10.80 31.27
CA HIS A 157 -0.81 -9.85 30.16
C HIS A 157 -1.35 -10.49 28.88
N LEU A 158 -2.00 -9.66 28.07
CA LEU A 158 -2.24 -9.92 26.67
C LEU A 158 -0.92 -9.73 25.91
N LEU A 159 -0.56 -10.75 25.17
CA LEU A 159 0.49 -10.73 24.18
C LEU A 159 -0.15 -10.59 22.79
N PHE A 160 0.37 -9.73 21.94
CA PHE A 160 -0.17 -9.49 20.59
C PHE A 160 0.98 -9.46 19.58
N LEU A 161 0.93 -10.34 18.58
CA LEU A 161 1.96 -10.56 17.57
C LEU A 161 1.37 -10.44 16.15
N VAL A 162 2.17 -9.92 15.22
CA VAL A 162 1.95 -9.96 13.78
C VAL A 162 3.03 -10.80 13.14
N TYR A 163 2.60 -11.82 12.41
CA TYR A 163 3.44 -12.76 11.68
C TYR A 163 3.50 -12.38 10.21
N CYS A 164 4.65 -12.64 9.59
CA CYS A 164 4.81 -12.64 8.15
C CYS A 164 5.42 -13.97 7.70
N ASP A 165 4.94 -14.49 6.58
CA ASP A 165 5.49 -15.66 5.92
C ASP A 165 5.58 -15.40 4.40
N PRO A 166 6.77 -15.01 3.91
CA PRO A 166 6.98 -14.76 2.49
C PRO A 166 6.60 -15.93 1.59
N ILE A 167 6.03 -15.62 0.42
CA ILE A 167 5.70 -16.62 -0.59
C ILE A 167 6.92 -16.79 -1.51
N ALA A 168 7.53 -17.97 -1.45
CA ALA A 168 8.73 -18.33 -2.23
C ALA A 168 9.88 -17.29 -2.14
N PRO A 169 10.35 -16.94 -0.92
CA PRO A 169 11.44 -15.96 -0.79
C PRO A 169 12.75 -16.51 -1.33
N ARG A 170 13.64 -15.62 -1.75
CA ARG A 170 15.05 -15.95 -1.97
C ARG A 170 15.74 -16.31 -0.66
N ASP A 171 16.90 -16.96 -0.74
CA ASP A 171 17.71 -17.38 0.42
C ASP A 171 17.96 -16.27 1.46
N LYS A 172 18.04 -15.02 1.00
CA LYS A 172 18.06 -13.82 1.84
C LYS A 172 16.89 -12.93 1.47
N TRP A 173 16.05 -12.64 2.46
CA TRP A 173 14.93 -11.71 2.33
C TRP A 173 14.77 -10.85 3.57
N SER A 174 14.18 -9.67 3.38
CA SER A 174 13.77 -8.79 4.47
C SER A 174 12.54 -7.95 4.09
N ILE A 175 11.80 -7.51 5.12
CA ILE A 175 10.64 -6.63 4.97
C ILE A 175 10.75 -5.52 6.01
N GLY A 176 11.16 -4.33 5.58
CA GLY A 176 11.11 -3.15 6.42
C GLY A 176 9.66 -2.67 6.55
N THR A 177 9.15 -2.56 7.77
CA THR A 177 7.75 -2.21 8.02
C THR A 177 7.61 -1.12 9.07
N LYS A 178 6.55 -0.32 8.95
CA LYS A 178 5.95 0.43 10.07
C LYS A 178 4.67 -0.26 10.46
N LEU A 179 4.60 -0.71 11.71
CA LEU A 179 3.49 -1.45 12.27
C LEU A 179 2.73 -0.56 13.24
N GLU A 180 1.41 -0.65 13.20
CA GLU A 180 0.52 -0.10 14.21
C GLU A 180 -0.39 -1.22 14.71
N PHE A 181 -0.26 -1.55 15.99
CA PHE A 181 -1.08 -2.55 16.67
C PHE A 181 -2.17 -1.84 17.45
N LYS A 182 -3.40 -2.30 17.31
CA LYS A 182 -4.56 -1.70 17.94
C LYS A 182 -5.45 -2.74 18.59
N VAL A 183 -5.89 -2.46 19.81
CA VAL A 183 -6.94 -3.22 20.51
C VAL A 183 -8.11 -2.28 20.72
N VAL A 184 -9.29 -2.70 20.28
CA VAL A 184 -10.52 -1.90 20.32
C VAL A 184 -11.45 -2.50 21.36
N GLY A 185 -11.78 -1.69 22.37
CA GLY A 185 -12.68 -2.04 23.45
C GLY A 185 -14.06 -1.40 23.34
N GLY A 186 -14.90 -1.70 24.34
CA GLY A 186 -16.19 -1.03 24.51
C GLY A 186 -16.03 0.48 24.79
N ASN A 187 -17.11 1.25 24.55
CA ASN A 187 -17.17 2.68 24.86
C ASN A 187 -16.07 3.53 24.20
N ARG A 188 -15.65 3.18 22.98
CA ARG A 188 -14.61 3.86 22.18
C ARG A 188 -13.21 3.85 22.82
N LYS A 189 -12.94 2.96 23.78
CA LYS A 189 -11.58 2.76 24.28
C LYS A 189 -10.73 2.07 23.22
N VAL A 190 -9.57 2.63 22.96
CA VAL A 190 -8.61 2.11 21.99
C VAL A 190 -7.22 2.20 22.59
N ILE A 191 -6.45 1.12 22.49
CA ILE A 191 -5.01 1.14 22.76
C ILE A 191 -4.31 0.95 21.43
N THR A 192 -3.34 1.83 21.16
CA THR A 192 -2.51 1.78 19.97
C THR A 192 -1.05 1.73 20.37
N ARG A 193 -0.24 0.91 19.70
CA ARG A 193 1.22 0.91 19.78
C ARG A 193 1.81 0.84 18.39
N THR A 194 2.78 1.70 18.10
CA THR A 194 3.46 1.75 16.80
C THR A 194 4.91 1.32 16.93
N TRP A 195 5.46 0.71 15.87
CA TRP A 195 6.85 0.27 15.84
C TRP A 195 7.38 0.13 14.41
N ASP A 196 8.65 0.46 14.20
CA ASP A 196 9.35 0.16 12.96
C ASP A 196 10.11 -1.17 13.14
N PHE A 197 9.81 -2.16 12.30
CA PHE A 197 10.39 -3.50 12.40
C PHE A 197 10.81 -4.04 11.04
N CYS A 198 11.95 -4.72 10.99
CA CYS A 198 12.46 -5.39 9.80
C CYS A 198 12.34 -6.90 9.98
N TYR A 199 11.39 -7.51 9.25
CA TYR A 199 11.25 -8.96 9.19
C TYR A 199 12.38 -9.56 8.35
N GLY A 200 12.72 -10.82 8.64
CA GLY A 200 13.77 -11.56 7.93
C GLY A 200 14.07 -12.87 8.67
N THR A 201 15.12 -12.88 9.49
CA THR A 201 15.38 -14.01 10.41
C THR A 201 14.24 -14.21 11.40
N HIS A 202 13.61 -13.13 11.84
CA HIS A 202 12.42 -13.14 12.67
C HIS A 202 11.17 -12.97 11.80
N ARG A 203 10.29 -13.97 11.85
CA ARG A 203 9.03 -14.02 11.08
C ARG A 203 7.81 -13.48 11.84
N TYR A 204 8.03 -12.87 12.99
CA TYR A 204 6.98 -12.25 13.79
C TYR A 204 7.55 -11.13 14.63
N PHE A 205 6.70 -10.18 14.96
CA PHE A 205 6.98 -9.11 15.89
C PHE A 205 5.75 -8.76 16.70
N GLY A 206 5.96 -8.29 17.92
CA GLY A 206 4.90 -7.70 18.73
C GLY A 206 5.31 -7.53 20.19
N PHE A 207 4.32 -7.43 21.06
CA PHE A 207 4.52 -6.99 22.44
C PHE A 207 4.19 -8.09 23.43
N LYS A 208 5.15 -8.45 24.32
CA LYS A 208 4.91 -9.42 25.42
C LYS A 208 3.81 -8.97 26.38
N LYS A 209 3.82 -7.66 26.65
CA LYS A 209 2.95 -7.00 27.62
C LYS A 209 2.15 -5.91 26.91
N PHE A 210 1.32 -6.31 25.95
CA PHE A 210 0.50 -5.36 25.19
C PHE A 210 -0.53 -4.66 26.08
N GLN A 211 -1.24 -5.43 26.91
CA GLN A 211 -2.22 -4.91 27.85
C GLN A 211 -2.34 -5.83 29.09
N ASP A 212 -2.51 -5.25 30.27
CA ASP A 212 -2.82 -6.00 31.50
C ASP A 212 -4.12 -6.80 31.33
N TRP A 213 -4.12 -8.07 31.74
CA TRP A 213 -5.22 -9.00 31.48
C TRP A 213 -6.52 -8.63 32.21
N LYS A 214 -6.42 -8.10 33.43
CA LYS A 214 -7.57 -7.67 34.23
C LYS A 214 -8.23 -6.45 33.59
N GLU A 215 -7.43 -5.47 33.17
CA GLU A 215 -7.90 -4.29 32.45
C GLU A 215 -8.44 -4.65 31.07
N MET A 216 -7.82 -5.61 30.37
CA MET A 216 -8.29 -6.18 29.10
C MET A 216 -9.72 -6.73 29.27
N LYS A 217 -9.94 -7.60 30.26
CA LYS A 217 -11.26 -8.18 30.56
C LYS A 217 -12.32 -7.12 30.89
N LYS A 218 -11.94 -6.07 31.61
CA LYS A 218 -12.87 -5.05 32.11
C LYS A 218 -13.28 -4.04 31.04
N PHE A 219 -12.35 -3.67 30.16
CA PHE A 219 -12.52 -2.49 29.30
C PHE A 219 -12.43 -2.78 27.81
N TYR A 220 -11.82 -3.90 27.42
CA TYR A 220 -11.52 -4.21 26.03
C TYR A 220 -12.28 -5.40 25.47
N LEU A 221 -12.86 -6.25 26.33
CA LEU A 221 -13.79 -7.28 25.89
C LEU A 221 -15.19 -6.71 25.69
N VAL A 222 -15.81 -7.05 24.56
CA VAL A 222 -17.21 -6.79 24.26
C VAL A 222 -17.88 -8.16 24.08
N ASP A 223 -18.84 -8.48 24.95
CA ASP A 223 -19.50 -9.79 25.00
C ASP A 223 -18.52 -10.97 25.06
N GLY A 224 -17.38 -10.79 25.73
CA GLY A 224 -16.34 -11.80 25.87
C GLY A 224 -15.31 -11.85 24.72
N ASN A 225 -15.52 -11.08 23.65
CA ASN A 225 -14.70 -11.07 22.45
C ASN A 225 -13.71 -9.90 22.43
N LEU A 226 -12.57 -10.08 21.78
CA LEU A 226 -11.52 -9.06 21.63
C LEU A 226 -11.35 -8.68 20.17
N THR A 227 -11.55 -7.41 19.85
CA THR A 227 -11.28 -6.87 18.50
C THR A 227 -9.87 -6.30 18.43
N VAL A 228 -9.09 -6.77 17.46
CA VAL A 228 -7.74 -6.28 17.19
C VAL A 228 -7.55 -5.87 15.73
N GLU A 229 -6.70 -4.88 15.51
CA GLU A 229 -6.31 -4.42 14.19
C GLU A 229 -4.77 -4.30 14.13
N ALA A 230 -4.18 -4.60 12.98
CA ALA A 230 -2.78 -4.33 12.71
C ALA A 230 -2.65 -3.61 11.35
N SER A 231 -2.24 -2.34 11.38
CA SER A 231 -1.92 -1.58 10.18
C SER A 231 -0.45 -1.81 9.82
N VAL A 232 -0.18 -2.26 8.61
CA VAL A 232 1.17 -2.54 8.12
C VAL A 232 1.47 -1.61 6.96
N THR A 233 2.56 -0.85 7.07
CA THR A 233 3.14 -0.10 5.95
C THR A 233 4.47 -0.70 5.59
N ILE A 234 4.61 -1.21 4.37
CA ILE A 234 5.87 -1.72 3.84
C ILE A 234 6.72 -0.53 3.38
N VAL A 235 7.89 -0.39 3.98
CA VAL A 235 8.87 0.66 3.68
C VAL A 235 9.78 0.23 2.53
N GLU A 236 10.28 -1.00 2.61
CA GLU A 236 11.18 -1.63 1.64
C GLU A 236 11.11 -3.16 1.76
N THR A 237 11.47 -3.85 0.68
CA THR A 237 11.55 -5.31 0.63
C THR A 237 12.86 -5.73 -0.04
N THR A 238 13.42 -6.86 0.39
CA THR A 238 14.50 -7.54 -0.33
C THR A 238 14.18 -9.02 -0.45
N GLY A 239 14.53 -9.64 -1.58
CA GLY A 239 14.37 -11.10 -1.76
C GLY A 239 12.94 -11.63 -1.75
N LEU A 240 11.93 -10.75 -1.76
CA LEU A 240 10.51 -11.11 -1.85
C LEU A 240 9.97 -11.08 -3.27
N GLY A 241 10.71 -10.51 -4.22
CA GLY A 241 10.36 -10.59 -5.62
C GLY A 241 10.39 -12.04 -6.08
N LYS A 242 9.37 -12.44 -6.85
CA LYS A 242 9.35 -13.68 -7.62
C LYS A 242 10.61 -13.87 -8.45
N GLU A 243 10.83 -15.11 -8.86
CA GLU A 243 11.89 -15.45 -9.80
C GLU A 243 11.77 -14.55 -11.03
N LYS A 244 12.90 -13.92 -11.38
CA LYS A 244 13.03 -13.05 -12.55
C LYS A 244 13.40 -13.97 -13.70
N ILE A 245 12.48 -14.16 -14.63
CA ILE A 245 12.58 -15.01 -15.82
C ILE A 245 13.61 -14.42 -16.79
N ARG A 246 13.67 -13.09 -16.91
CA ARG A 246 14.55 -12.40 -17.84
C ARG A 246 15.54 -11.50 -17.11
N VAL A 247 16.76 -11.47 -17.63
CA VAL A 247 17.83 -10.60 -17.13
C VAL A 247 17.83 -9.28 -17.90
N PHE A 248 17.99 -8.17 -17.18
CA PHE A 248 18.13 -6.81 -17.73
C PHE A 248 19.31 -6.06 -17.10
N ASP A 249 20.27 -6.76 -16.49
CA ASP A 249 21.43 -6.13 -15.85
C ASP A 249 22.57 -5.86 -16.87
N GLU A 250 23.75 -5.47 -16.37
CA GLU A 250 24.90 -5.15 -17.21
C GLU A 250 25.36 -6.29 -18.13
N SER A 251 25.00 -7.54 -17.83
CA SER A 251 25.26 -8.68 -18.71
C SER A 251 24.52 -8.60 -20.05
N GLN A 252 23.55 -7.69 -20.21
CA GLN A 252 22.80 -7.46 -21.45
C GLN A 252 23.29 -6.23 -22.23
N LYS A 253 24.43 -5.64 -21.84
CA LYS A 253 24.95 -4.41 -22.46
C LYS A 253 25.26 -4.54 -23.95
N ASP A 254 25.64 -5.73 -24.42
CA ASP A 254 25.94 -6.01 -25.83
C ASP A 254 24.71 -5.96 -26.75
N VAL A 255 23.52 -6.13 -26.19
CA VAL A 255 22.22 -6.09 -26.90
C VAL A 255 21.34 -4.90 -26.49
N SER A 256 21.92 -3.91 -25.81
CA SER A 256 21.20 -2.74 -25.27
C SER A 256 21.78 -1.43 -25.78
N ASP A 257 20.91 -0.46 -26.06
CA ASP A 257 21.27 0.87 -26.59
C ASP A 257 20.80 2.02 -25.66
N VAL A 258 20.18 1.70 -24.53
CA VAL A 258 19.82 2.62 -23.46
C VAL A 258 19.77 1.91 -22.10
N ILE A 259 20.08 2.65 -21.04
CA ILE A 259 19.94 2.21 -19.65
C ILE A 259 18.79 2.99 -19.02
N LEU A 260 17.76 2.30 -18.54
CA LEU A 260 16.73 2.91 -17.70
C LEU A 260 17.11 2.73 -16.24
N VAL A 261 17.08 3.81 -15.46
CA VAL A 261 17.45 3.80 -14.04
C VAL A 261 16.19 3.99 -13.22
N VAL A 262 15.78 2.97 -12.48
CA VAL A 262 14.66 3.05 -11.53
C VAL A 262 15.25 2.95 -10.12
N ARG A 263 15.18 4.05 -9.37
CA ARG A 263 15.89 4.20 -8.09
C ARG A 263 17.39 3.91 -8.25
N ASP A 264 17.91 2.87 -7.62
CA ASP A 264 19.29 2.41 -7.64
C ASP A 264 19.51 1.21 -8.58
N THR A 265 18.46 0.76 -9.29
CA THR A 265 18.51 -0.38 -10.21
C THR A 265 18.64 0.07 -11.66
N LYS A 266 19.61 -0.51 -12.39
CA LYS A 266 19.84 -0.25 -13.82
C LYS A 266 19.24 -1.37 -14.68
N PHE A 267 18.51 -0.97 -15.72
CA PHE A 267 17.89 -1.84 -16.71
C PHE A 267 18.47 -1.56 -18.09
N TYR A 268 19.21 -2.52 -18.63
CA TYR A 268 19.81 -2.49 -19.97
C TYR A 268 18.78 -3.04 -20.97
N VAL A 269 18.30 -2.16 -21.84
CA VAL A 269 17.15 -2.44 -22.73
C VAL A 269 17.35 -1.83 -24.12
N SER A 270 16.45 -2.18 -25.05
CA SER A 270 16.45 -1.64 -26.42
C SER A 270 15.42 -0.52 -26.59
N LYS A 271 15.92 0.68 -26.86
CA LYS A 271 15.22 1.93 -27.16
C LYS A 271 14.21 1.75 -28.28
N MET A 272 14.63 1.18 -29.41
CA MET A 272 13.76 0.96 -30.55
C MET A 272 12.65 -0.04 -30.23
N PHE A 273 12.93 -1.08 -29.45
CA PHE A 273 11.92 -2.02 -29.01
C PHE A 273 10.88 -1.36 -28.10
N LEU A 274 11.32 -0.68 -27.03
CA LEU A 274 10.41 0.02 -26.11
C LEU A 274 9.54 1.05 -26.84
N ALA A 275 10.14 1.87 -27.72
CA ALA A 275 9.43 2.84 -28.53
C ALA A 275 8.42 2.22 -29.51
N SER A 276 8.64 0.97 -29.94
CA SER A 276 7.68 0.26 -30.79
C SER A 276 6.46 -0.23 -30.01
N GLN A 277 6.61 -0.48 -28.70
CA GLN A 277 5.56 -1.02 -27.84
C GLN A 277 4.79 0.05 -27.07
N SER A 278 5.38 1.24 -26.91
CA SER A 278 4.88 2.31 -26.04
C SER A 278 5.01 3.67 -26.72
N SER A 279 3.89 4.39 -26.81
CA SER A 279 3.92 5.78 -27.31
C SER A 279 4.66 6.72 -26.36
N VAL A 280 4.60 6.46 -25.05
CA VAL A 280 5.30 7.22 -24.01
C VAL A 280 6.81 7.01 -24.11
N PHE A 281 7.30 5.76 -24.18
CA PHE A 281 8.73 5.50 -24.39
C PHE A 281 9.21 6.01 -25.74
N LYS A 282 8.36 5.97 -26.79
CA LYS A 282 8.70 6.59 -28.07
C LYS A 282 8.93 8.09 -27.94
N ALA A 283 8.03 8.80 -27.25
CA ALA A 283 8.20 10.23 -27.00
C ALA A 283 9.42 10.51 -26.12
N LEU A 284 9.61 9.74 -25.04
CA LEU A 284 10.70 9.92 -24.08
C LEU A 284 12.08 9.67 -24.70
N LEU A 285 12.22 8.56 -25.44
CA LEU A 285 13.53 8.07 -25.87
C LEU A 285 13.89 8.44 -27.32
N LEU A 286 12.90 8.70 -28.17
CA LEU A 286 13.10 9.08 -29.59
C LEU A 286 12.54 10.47 -29.92
N GLY A 287 11.90 11.14 -28.97
CA GLY A 287 11.37 12.49 -29.17
C GLY A 287 12.42 13.59 -28.98
N ASN A 288 11.93 14.82 -28.80
CA ASN A 288 12.76 16.02 -28.74
C ASN A 288 13.15 16.42 -27.30
N PHE A 289 12.88 15.56 -26.32
CA PHE A 289 13.26 15.79 -24.92
C PHE A 289 14.77 15.59 -24.71
N SER A 290 15.30 16.07 -23.59
CA SER A 290 16.72 15.88 -23.24
C SER A 290 17.11 14.40 -23.12
N GLU A 291 16.16 13.59 -22.64
CA GLU A 291 16.27 12.17 -22.33
C GLU A 291 16.57 11.35 -23.59
N SER A 292 16.12 11.78 -24.77
CA SER A 292 16.39 11.06 -26.03
C SER A 292 17.87 11.04 -26.39
N LYS A 293 18.64 12.02 -25.90
CA LYS A 293 20.09 12.16 -26.09
C LYS A 293 20.92 11.49 -25.01
N GLN A 294 20.28 11.01 -23.93
CA GLN A 294 20.97 10.38 -22.80
C GLN A 294 21.17 8.88 -23.04
N SER A 295 22.29 8.35 -22.57
CA SER A 295 22.55 6.91 -22.51
C SER A 295 21.95 6.26 -21.26
N GLU A 296 21.75 7.04 -20.19
CA GLU A 296 21.06 6.63 -18.96
C GLU A 296 19.88 7.58 -18.71
N VAL A 297 18.67 7.04 -18.58
CA VAL A 297 17.43 7.81 -18.35
C VAL A 297 16.80 7.37 -17.03
N THR A 298 16.63 8.31 -16.10
CA THR A 298 16.04 8.04 -14.78
C THR A 298 14.52 8.09 -14.84
N LEU A 299 13.87 7.05 -14.31
CA LEU A 299 12.42 6.96 -14.17
C LEU A 299 12.07 7.04 -12.68
N ASN A 300 11.19 7.98 -12.33
CA ASN A 300 10.82 8.29 -10.96
C ASN A 300 9.43 7.74 -10.61
N GLY A 301 9.19 7.50 -9.31
CA GLY A 301 7.86 7.11 -8.81
C GLY A 301 7.50 5.63 -9.02
N ILE A 302 8.48 4.78 -9.35
CA ILE A 302 8.26 3.38 -9.70
C ILE A 302 9.05 2.48 -8.76
N ASP A 303 8.52 1.29 -8.49
CA ASP A 303 9.26 0.24 -7.80
C ASP A 303 10.12 -0.58 -8.79
N PRO A 304 11.41 -0.83 -8.50
CA PRO A 304 12.28 -1.60 -9.39
C PRO A 304 11.77 -3.01 -9.69
N ASP A 305 11.14 -3.70 -8.74
CA ASP A 305 10.63 -5.04 -8.98
C ASP A 305 9.37 -5.00 -9.85
N ASP A 306 8.45 -4.08 -9.57
CA ASP A 306 7.24 -3.88 -10.39
C ASP A 306 7.63 -3.52 -11.84
N PHE A 307 8.63 -2.65 -12.03
CA PHE A 307 9.17 -2.31 -13.35
C PHE A 307 9.83 -3.50 -14.05
N HIS A 308 10.53 -4.35 -13.29
CA HIS A 308 11.15 -5.55 -13.83
C HIS A 308 10.09 -6.50 -14.41
N TYR A 309 9.05 -6.83 -13.63
CA TYR A 309 7.97 -7.72 -14.12
C TYR A 309 7.21 -7.10 -15.30
N PHE A 310 6.98 -5.79 -15.28
CA PHE A 310 6.44 -5.07 -16.43
C PHE A 310 7.30 -5.26 -17.69
N LEU A 311 8.63 -5.12 -17.58
CA LEU A 311 9.54 -5.36 -18.71
C LEU A 311 9.49 -6.82 -19.17
N GLU A 312 9.46 -7.79 -18.27
CA GLU A 312 9.34 -9.21 -18.64
C GLU A 312 8.09 -9.46 -19.51
N VAL A 313 6.94 -8.96 -19.09
CA VAL A 313 5.69 -9.08 -19.86
C VAL A 313 5.78 -8.33 -21.20
N LEU A 314 6.34 -7.13 -21.20
CA LEU A 314 6.54 -6.33 -22.41
C LEU A 314 7.41 -7.07 -23.44
N TYR A 315 8.42 -7.80 -22.95
CA TYR A 315 9.36 -8.57 -23.74
C TYR A 315 8.89 -9.98 -24.10
N GLY A 316 7.72 -10.42 -23.64
CA GLY A 316 7.12 -11.68 -24.08
C GLY A 316 6.89 -12.72 -23.00
N GLU A 317 7.42 -12.53 -21.80
CA GLU A 317 7.39 -13.55 -20.74
C GLU A 317 6.02 -13.65 -20.06
N SER A 318 5.69 -14.84 -19.55
CA SER A 318 4.52 -15.09 -18.71
C SER A 318 4.85 -14.79 -17.24
N ALA A 319 4.99 -13.50 -16.90
CA ALA A 319 5.35 -13.03 -15.56
C ALA A 319 4.16 -12.50 -14.72
N ILE A 320 2.93 -12.59 -15.23
CA ILE A 320 1.72 -12.06 -14.57
C ILE A 320 1.13 -13.12 -13.65
N ASP A 321 0.75 -12.73 -12.43
CA ASP A 321 -0.14 -13.46 -11.55
C ASP A 321 -1.01 -12.52 -10.68
N ASP A 322 -1.84 -13.10 -9.79
CA ASP A 322 -2.78 -12.37 -8.94
C ASP A 322 -2.10 -11.31 -8.06
N SER A 323 -0.84 -11.51 -7.68
CA SER A 323 -0.15 -10.60 -6.76
C SER A 323 0.56 -9.42 -7.43
N ASN A 324 0.73 -9.43 -8.76
CA ASN A 324 1.39 -8.35 -9.50
C ASN A 324 0.59 -7.80 -10.69
N VAL A 325 -0.56 -8.39 -11.03
CA VAL A 325 -1.34 -7.98 -12.21
C VAL A 325 -1.80 -6.53 -12.12
N ASP A 326 -2.14 -6.04 -10.92
CA ASP A 326 -2.56 -4.66 -10.72
C ASP A 326 -1.38 -3.68 -10.92
N ASP A 327 -0.21 -3.97 -10.31
CA ASP A 327 1.01 -3.16 -10.48
C ASP A 327 1.49 -3.14 -11.95
N ILE A 328 1.44 -4.28 -12.64
CA ILE A 328 1.79 -4.38 -14.06
C ILE A 328 0.78 -3.61 -14.92
N ALA A 329 -0.52 -3.71 -14.64
CA ALA A 329 -1.55 -2.96 -15.35
C ALA A 329 -1.41 -1.44 -15.15
N LEU A 330 -1.05 -1.00 -13.92
CA LEU A 330 -0.74 0.40 -13.62
C LEU A 330 0.42 0.92 -14.48
N LEU A 331 1.53 0.19 -14.53
CA LEU A 331 2.67 0.57 -15.36
C LEU A 331 2.32 0.53 -16.85
N ALA A 332 1.49 -0.42 -17.26
CA ALA A 332 1.07 -0.56 -18.64
C ALA A 332 0.18 0.60 -19.12
N ASP A 333 -0.73 1.08 -18.26
CA ASP A 333 -1.53 2.29 -18.48
C ASP A 333 -0.64 3.54 -18.49
N MET A 334 0.24 3.68 -17.49
CA MET A 334 1.15 4.83 -17.35
C MET A 334 2.11 4.98 -18.55
N TYR A 335 2.63 3.88 -19.07
CA TYR A 335 3.52 3.87 -20.23
C TYR A 335 2.81 3.65 -21.56
N ASP A 336 1.47 3.61 -21.59
CA ASP A 336 0.69 3.35 -22.80
C ASP A 336 1.21 2.13 -23.60
N THR A 337 1.08 0.96 -22.99
CA THR A 337 1.44 -0.34 -23.59
C THR A 337 0.21 -1.25 -23.73
N PRO A 338 -0.64 -1.05 -24.76
CA PRO A 338 -1.88 -1.81 -24.92
C PRO A 338 -1.68 -3.33 -24.98
N MET A 339 -0.53 -3.79 -25.46
CA MET A 339 -0.19 -5.22 -25.50
C MET A 339 -0.07 -5.82 -24.10
N VAL A 340 0.55 -5.10 -23.15
CA VAL A 340 0.70 -5.53 -21.76
C VAL A 340 -0.64 -5.49 -21.04
N LEU A 341 -1.45 -4.44 -21.23
CA LEU A 341 -2.82 -4.37 -20.69
C LEU A 341 -3.68 -5.55 -21.18
N ARG A 342 -3.58 -5.90 -22.46
CA ARG A 342 -4.28 -7.08 -23.01
C ARG A 342 -3.83 -8.38 -22.32
N ARG A 343 -2.53 -8.55 -22.05
CA ARG A 343 -2.04 -9.73 -21.32
C ARG A 343 -2.54 -9.78 -19.88
N CYS A 344 -2.62 -8.63 -19.19
CA CYS A 344 -3.23 -8.53 -17.86
C CYS A 344 -4.70 -8.95 -17.91
N GLU A 345 -5.46 -8.42 -18.89
CA GLU A 345 -6.86 -8.79 -19.08
C GLU A 345 -7.04 -10.30 -19.34
N GLU A 346 -6.19 -10.88 -20.19
CA GLU A 346 -6.23 -12.31 -20.49
C GLU A 346 -5.95 -13.18 -19.26
N PHE A 347 -4.95 -12.82 -18.45
CA PHE A 347 -4.65 -13.51 -17.20
C PHE A 347 -5.85 -13.46 -16.23
N LEU A 348 -6.42 -12.27 -16.03
CA LEU A 348 -7.57 -12.06 -15.14
C LEU A 348 -8.80 -12.88 -15.56
N LEU A 349 -9.00 -13.03 -16.87
CA LEU A 349 -10.09 -13.81 -17.45
C LEU A 349 -9.89 -15.32 -17.32
N LYS A 350 -8.66 -15.82 -17.47
CA LYS A 350 -8.39 -17.25 -17.69
C LYS A 350 -7.77 -17.96 -16.50
N GLU A 351 -6.90 -17.29 -15.75
CA GLU A 351 -5.97 -17.92 -14.81
C GLU A 351 -6.10 -17.40 -13.38
N SER A 352 -6.46 -16.12 -13.24
CA SER A 352 -6.60 -15.44 -11.95
C SER A 352 -7.62 -16.10 -11.02
N LYS A 353 -7.26 -16.23 -9.74
CA LYS A 353 -8.11 -16.77 -8.67
C LYS A 353 -8.82 -15.67 -7.87
N GLU A 354 -8.60 -14.40 -8.23
CA GLU A 354 -9.23 -13.26 -7.57
C GLU A 354 -10.76 -13.28 -7.66
N THR A 355 -11.39 -12.60 -6.71
CA THR A 355 -12.86 -12.50 -6.67
C THR A 355 -13.39 -11.66 -7.83
N VAL A 356 -14.68 -11.79 -8.12
CA VAL A 356 -15.32 -11.02 -9.20
C VAL A 356 -15.30 -9.52 -8.90
N GLU A 357 -15.34 -9.15 -7.62
CA GLU A 357 -15.27 -7.77 -7.14
C GLU A 357 -13.90 -7.15 -7.43
N VAL A 358 -12.81 -7.82 -7.05
CA VAL A 358 -11.43 -7.36 -7.31
C VAL A 358 -11.18 -7.25 -8.82
N LYS A 359 -11.57 -8.28 -9.58
CA LYS A 359 -11.44 -8.25 -11.06
C LYS A 359 -12.23 -7.10 -11.69
N LEU A 360 -13.41 -6.78 -11.18
CA LEU A 360 -14.23 -5.67 -11.68
C LEU A 360 -13.62 -4.30 -11.35
N GLU A 361 -12.99 -4.16 -10.18
CA GLU A 361 -12.25 -2.96 -9.79
C GLU A 361 -11.10 -2.69 -10.76
N ILE A 362 -10.21 -3.67 -10.94
CA ILE A 362 -9.08 -3.61 -11.90
C ILE A 362 -9.60 -3.30 -13.31
N ALA A 363 -10.64 -4.01 -13.77
CA ALA A 363 -11.21 -3.79 -15.09
C ALA A 363 -11.76 -2.37 -15.29
N THR A 364 -12.32 -1.77 -14.25
CA THR A 364 -12.86 -0.42 -14.29
C THR A 364 -11.73 0.61 -14.27
N GLN A 365 -10.71 0.40 -13.43
CA GLN A 365 -9.56 1.29 -13.29
C GLN A 365 -8.78 1.43 -14.60
N TYR A 366 -8.50 0.32 -15.29
CA TYR A 366 -7.68 0.32 -16.52
C TYR A 366 -8.51 0.16 -17.80
N ASN A 367 -9.83 0.35 -17.73
CA ASN A 367 -10.74 0.25 -18.88
C ASN A 367 -10.64 -1.08 -19.67
N LEU A 368 -10.54 -2.21 -18.96
CA LEU A 368 -10.48 -3.56 -19.55
C LEU A 368 -11.90 -4.07 -19.85
N GLU A 369 -12.41 -3.75 -21.05
CA GLU A 369 -13.84 -3.94 -21.37
C GLU A 369 -14.29 -5.40 -21.35
N ASN A 370 -13.48 -6.33 -21.87
CA ASN A 370 -13.88 -7.74 -21.94
C ASN A 370 -14.00 -8.33 -20.53
N LEU A 371 -13.04 -7.99 -19.66
CA LEU A 371 -13.09 -8.39 -18.25
C LEU A 371 -14.27 -7.74 -17.54
N ARG A 372 -14.54 -6.47 -17.80
CA ARG A 372 -15.67 -5.73 -17.21
C ARG A 372 -17.01 -6.35 -17.58
N GLU A 373 -17.22 -6.66 -18.86
CA GLU A 373 -18.44 -7.35 -19.33
C GLU A 373 -18.57 -8.74 -18.71
N LYS A 374 -17.47 -9.50 -18.66
CA LYS A 374 -17.44 -10.83 -18.05
C LYS A 374 -17.82 -10.77 -16.56
N CYS A 375 -17.25 -9.86 -15.79
CA CYS A 375 -17.58 -9.67 -14.38
C CYS A 375 -19.05 -9.28 -14.18
N ARG A 376 -19.56 -8.32 -14.97
CA ARG A 376 -20.98 -7.92 -14.94
C ARG A 376 -21.93 -9.08 -15.23
N SER A 377 -21.58 -9.95 -16.18
CA SER A 377 -22.39 -11.14 -16.52
C SER A 377 -22.47 -12.13 -15.35
N GLN A 378 -21.36 -12.32 -14.62
CA GLN A 378 -21.29 -13.22 -13.47
C GLN A 378 -22.13 -12.68 -12.29
N ILE A 379 -21.99 -11.39 -11.97
CA ILE A 379 -22.78 -10.74 -10.91
C ILE A 379 -24.28 -10.86 -11.19
N ARG A 380 -24.72 -10.59 -12.42
CA ARG A 380 -26.13 -10.73 -12.83
C ARG A 380 -26.65 -12.17 -12.65
N ALA A 381 -25.83 -13.18 -12.95
CA ALA A 381 -26.22 -14.58 -12.78
C ALA A 381 -26.35 -15.00 -11.31
N THR A 382 -25.61 -14.36 -10.39
CA THR A 382 -25.67 -14.60 -8.95
C THR A 382 -26.86 -13.91 -8.29
N VAL A 383 -27.25 -12.72 -8.77
CA VAL A 383 -28.34 -11.90 -8.18
C VAL A 383 -29.73 -12.33 -8.64
N VAL A 384 -29.87 -12.99 -9.80
CA VAL A 384 -31.15 -13.54 -10.25
C VAL A 384 -31.30 -14.97 -9.71
N PRO A 385 -32.21 -15.25 -8.76
CA PRO A 385 -32.45 -16.62 -8.32
C PRO A 385 -32.93 -17.45 -9.52
N LYS A 386 -32.26 -18.59 -9.76
CA LYS A 386 -32.77 -19.67 -10.59
C LYS A 386 -34.02 -20.29 -9.91
N ASN A 387 -35.13 -19.56 -9.85
CA ASN A 387 -36.43 -20.11 -9.44
C ASN A 387 -37.58 -19.20 -9.90
N ILE A 388 -37.83 -19.18 -11.21
CA ILE A 388 -39.20 -19.08 -11.74
C ILE A 388 -39.31 -20.06 -12.90
N SER A 389 -39.29 -21.36 -12.61
CA SER A 389 -39.96 -22.34 -13.46
C SER A 389 -41.26 -22.75 -12.77
N GLY A 390 -42.30 -21.94 -12.96
CA GLY A 390 -43.67 -22.35 -12.67
C GLY A 390 -44.06 -23.57 -13.52
N PRO A 391 -44.94 -24.45 -13.01
CA PRO A 391 -45.18 -25.75 -13.63
C PRO A 391 -45.90 -25.61 -14.97
N LYS A 392 -45.48 -26.44 -15.92
CA LYS A 392 -46.07 -26.59 -17.26
C LYS A 392 -47.56 -26.90 -17.16
N ASN A 393 -48.34 -26.14 -17.93
CA ASN A 393 -49.76 -26.36 -18.24
C ASN A 393 -50.14 -27.85 -18.35
N ARG A 394 -51.03 -28.32 -17.48
CA ARG A 394 -51.92 -29.46 -17.76
C ARG A 394 -53.35 -28.95 -17.88
N LYS A 395 -53.86 -28.91 -19.11
CA LYS A 395 -55.30 -28.93 -19.38
C LYS A 395 -55.73 -30.38 -19.54
N VAL A 396 -56.55 -30.92 -18.63
CA VAL A 396 -57.66 -31.84 -18.96
C VAL A 396 -58.78 -31.64 -17.94
N THR A 397 -59.99 -31.69 -18.48
CA THR A 397 -61.32 -31.30 -18.04
C THR A 397 -62.08 -32.24 -17.08
N LYS A 398 -63.05 -31.63 -16.37
CA LYS A 398 -64.37 -32.13 -15.90
C LYS A 398 -64.45 -33.14 -14.72
N LYS A 399 -64.94 -32.67 -13.56
CA LYS A 399 -66.34 -32.81 -13.04
C LYS A 399 -66.47 -32.26 -11.59
N ASN A 400 -67.54 -31.50 -11.36
CA ASN A 400 -68.10 -31.03 -10.07
C ASN A 400 -68.76 -32.21 -9.29
N PRO A 401 -69.35 -32.11 -8.05
CA PRO A 401 -69.60 -30.92 -7.19
C PRO A 401 -69.50 -31.12 -5.64
N LEU A 402 -69.89 -30.06 -4.89
CA LEU A 402 -70.32 -29.96 -3.46
C LEU A 402 -69.20 -29.62 -2.45
N ARG A 403 -69.32 -28.69 -1.47
CA ARG A 403 -70.40 -27.88 -0.86
C ARG A 403 -69.71 -26.67 -0.15
N LYS A 404 -70.15 -25.42 -0.36
CA LYS A 404 -70.99 -24.58 0.54
C LYS A 404 -70.39 -24.18 1.91
N LEU A 405 -70.10 -22.87 2.08
CA LEU A 405 -70.67 -21.88 3.05
C LEU A 405 -69.76 -20.62 2.98
N LEU A 406 -70.11 -19.46 2.41
CA LEU A 406 -71.09 -18.40 2.71
C LEU A 406 -70.96 -17.68 4.08
N CYS A 407 -70.67 -16.37 3.95
CA CYS A 407 -70.94 -15.21 4.84
C CYS A 407 -70.10 -15.11 6.12
N PHE A 408 -69.37 -14.05 6.44
CA PHE A 408 -69.42 -12.62 6.07
C PHE A 408 -68.05 -12.06 5.69
#